data_AF-A0A0B7BY87-F1
#
_entry.id   AF-A0A0B7BY87-F1
#
_cell.length_a   1.000
_cell.length_b   1.000
_cell.length_c   1.000
_cell.angle_alpha   90.00
_cell.angle_beta   90.00
_cell.angle_gamma   90.00
#
_symmetry.space_group_name_H-M   'P 1'
#
loop_
_entity.id
_entity.type
_entity.pdbx_description
1 polymer ?
#
loop_
_entity_poly.entity_id
_entity_poly.type
_entity_poly.pdbx_seq_one_letter_code
_entity_poly.pdbx_strand_id
1 'polypeptide(L)'
;NSHQFEGCTSIDGDMIILASSFTRDPHYDIEPLHPHNLTVLKNVKEITGYLLIQSNHSEFTDLSFLSSLEVVHGRTMADTM
;
A
#
# COMPACT_ATOMS: atom_id res chain seq x y z
N ASN A 1 3.49 6.28 -7.24
CA ASN A 1 4.86 5.80 -7.54
C ASN A 1 5.37 5.06 -6.32
N SER A 2 5.76 3.79 -6.41
CA SER A 2 6.17 2.98 -5.25
C SER A 2 7.66 3.16 -4.88
N HIS A 3 8.50 3.61 -5.79
CA HIS A 3 9.95 3.77 -5.56
C HIS A 3 10.31 4.79 -4.47
N GLN A 4 9.41 5.73 -4.19
CA GLN A 4 9.56 6.73 -3.12
C GLN A 4 9.50 6.12 -1.71
N PHE A 5 9.16 4.83 -1.58
CA PHE A 5 9.19 4.09 -0.31
C PHE A 5 10.45 3.21 -0.15
N GLU A 6 11.41 3.25 -1.10
CA GLU A 6 12.66 2.52 -0.96
C GLU A 6 13.43 2.98 0.30
N GLY A 7 13.65 2.05 1.23
CA GLY A 7 14.31 2.32 2.51
C GLY A 7 13.44 3.03 3.56
N CYS A 8 12.16 3.27 3.26
CA CYS A 8 11.22 3.85 4.21
C CYS A 8 10.90 2.86 5.34
N THR A 9 10.98 3.32 6.59
CA THR A 9 10.61 2.55 7.78
C THR A 9 9.34 3.02 8.45
N SER A 10 8.88 4.24 8.18
CA SER A 10 7.68 4.81 8.77
C SER A 10 6.92 5.64 7.73
N ILE A 11 5.61 5.40 7.62
CA ILE A 11 4.70 6.15 6.76
C ILE A 11 3.95 7.15 7.63
N ASP A 12 4.16 8.44 7.38
CA ASP A 12 3.36 9.50 7.97
C ASP A 12 2.09 9.75 7.15
N GLY A 13 0.99 9.12 7.56
CA GLY A 13 -0.30 9.21 6.91
C GLY A 13 -0.98 7.84 6.76
N ASP A 14 -1.93 7.79 5.83
CA ASP A 14 -2.70 6.59 5.51
C ASP A 14 -2.06 5.82 4.36
N MET A 15 -2.23 4.51 4.38
CA MET A 15 -1.83 3.63 3.29
C MET A 15 -3.04 2.94 2.69
N ILE A 16 -3.30 3.20 1.41
CA ILE A 16 -4.50 2.73 0.71
C ILE A 16 -4.09 1.96 -0.55
N ILE A 17 -4.51 0.69 -0.63
CA ILE A 17 -4.28 -0.20 -1.77
C ILE A 17 -5.65 -0.63 -2.30
N LEU A 18 -6.03 -0.14 -3.48
CA LEU A 18 -7.31 -0.47 -4.11
C LEU A 18 -7.10 -1.36 -5.33
N ALA A 19 -8.15 -2.03 -5.79
CA ALA A 19 -8.12 -2.77 -7.06
C ALA A 19 -7.70 -1.87 -8.23
N SER A 20 -8.09 -0.59 -8.21
CA SER A 20 -7.71 0.41 -9.21
C SER A 20 -6.19 0.64 -9.30
N SER A 21 -5.44 0.39 -8.22
CA SER A 21 -3.97 0.48 -8.23
C SER A 21 -3.32 -0.52 -9.18
N PHE A 22 -4.01 -1.63 -9.50
CA PHE A 22 -3.51 -2.70 -10.38
C PHE A 22 -4.21 -2.73 -11.74
N THR A 23 -5.02 -1.71 -12.04
CA THR A 23 -5.66 -1.54 -13.35
C THR A 23 -5.18 -0.24 -13.98
N ARG A 24 -5.22 -0.17 -15.31
CA ARG A 24 -4.82 1.07 -16.01
C ARG A 24 -5.85 2.15 -15.75
N ASP A 25 -5.37 3.35 -15.41
CA ASP A 25 -6.20 4.55 -15.38
C ASP A 25 -5.96 5.36 -16.67
N PRO A 26 -6.88 5.29 -17.65
CA PRO A 26 -6.72 6.02 -18.91
C PRO A 26 -6.97 7.53 -18.78
N HIS A 27 -7.61 8.00 -17.69
CA HIS A 27 -7.90 9.42 -17.52
C HIS A 27 -6.64 10.20 -17.15
N TYR A 28 -5.80 9.63 -16.28
CA TYR A 28 -4.53 10.23 -15.85
C TYR A 28 -3.29 9.56 -16.48
N ASP A 29 -3.49 8.65 -17.43
CA ASP A 29 -2.43 7.85 -18.07
C ASP A 29 -1.53 7.10 -17.08
N ILE A 30 -2.13 6.57 -16.01
CA ILE A 30 -1.40 5.82 -14.98
C ILE A 30 -1.39 4.34 -15.39
N GLU A 31 -0.20 3.80 -15.57
CA GLU A 31 0.00 2.37 -15.81
C GLU A 31 -0.29 1.55 -14.54
N PRO A 32 -0.79 0.31 -14.68
CA PRO A 32 -1.01 -0.59 -13.55
C PRO A 32 0.25 -0.76 -12.69
N LEU A 33 0.09 -0.76 -11.37
CA LEU A 33 1.15 -1.19 -10.47
C LEU A 33 1.30 -2.72 -10.56
N HIS A 34 2.50 -3.23 -10.79
CA HIS A 34 2.77 -4.66 -10.66
C HIS A 34 2.81 -5.03 -9.17
N PRO A 35 2.17 -6.14 -8.71
CA PRO A 35 2.19 -6.54 -7.28
C PRO A 35 3.58 -6.63 -6.68
N HIS A 36 4.56 -7.11 -7.46
CA HIS A 36 5.98 -7.16 -7.06
C HIS A 36 6.55 -5.79 -6.64
N ASN A 37 6.04 -4.69 -7.17
CA ASN A 37 6.50 -3.35 -6.81
C ASN A 37 6.11 -2.94 -5.39
N LEU A 38 5.23 -3.68 -4.72
CA LEU A 38 4.89 -3.49 -3.31
C LEU A 38 6.01 -3.97 -2.37
N THR A 39 6.96 -4.77 -2.85
CA THR A 39 8.08 -5.30 -2.03
C THR A 39 8.97 -4.20 -1.43
N VAL A 40 8.97 -2.99 -2.00
CA VAL A 40 9.63 -1.81 -1.43
C VAL A 40 9.13 -1.47 -0.01
N LEU A 41 7.91 -1.89 0.32
CA LEU A 41 7.26 -1.65 1.61
C LEU A 41 7.71 -2.64 2.69
N LYS A 42 8.52 -3.64 2.33
CA LYS A 42 8.98 -4.68 3.25
C LYS A 42 9.71 -4.13 4.47
N ASN A 43 10.31 -2.95 4.38
CA ASN A 43 11.04 -2.31 5.47
C ASN A 43 10.17 -1.40 6.34
N VAL A 44 8.92 -1.14 5.94
CA VAL A 44 7.98 -0.31 6.71
C VAL A 44 7.60 -1.05 7.98
N LYS A 45 7.83 -0.39 9.11
CA LYS A 45 7.54 -0.87 10.47
C LYS A 45 6.31 -0.19 11.06
N GLU A 46 6.06 1.06 10.68
CA GLU A 46 5.03 1.89 11.30
C GLU A 46 4.23 2.66 10.26
N ILE A 47 2.90 2.74 10.47
CA ILE A 47 1.99 3.60 9.72
C ILE A 47 1.23 4.47 10.72
N THR A 48 1.32 5.80 10.60
CA THR A 48 0.74 6.70 11.60
C THR A 48 -0.78 6.85 11.47
N GLY A 49 -1.32 6.66 10.28
CA GLY A 49 -2.76 6.67 9.98
C GLY A 49 -3.36 5.27 9.99
N TYR A 50 -4.17 4.95 8.98
CA TYR A 50 -4.74 3.61 8.78
C TYR A 50 -4.15 2.88 7.56
N LEU A 51 -4.34 1.57 7.53
CA LEU A 51 -4.05 0.70 6.39
C LEU A 51 -5.37 0.15 5.83
N LEU A 52 -5.64 0.42 4.55
CA LEU A 52 -6.80 -0.10 3.83
C LEU A 52 -6.35 -0.90 2.61
N ILE A 53 -6.75 -2.18 2.54
CA ILE A 53 -6.47 -3.06 1.41
C ILE A 53 -7.80 -3.58 0.86
N GLN A 54 -8.15 -3.13 -0.35
CA GLN A 54 -9.36 -3.51 -1.09
C GLN A 54 -8.97 -3.92 -2.51
N SER A 55 -8.22 -5.01 -2.64
CA SER A 55 -7.78 -5.57 -3.93
C SER A 55 -7.72 -7.10 -3.87
N ASN A 56 -7.85 -7.75 -5.03
CA ASN A 56 -7.85 -9.21 -5.19
C ASN A 56 -7.01 -9.68 -6.39
N HIS A 57 -5.83 -9.10 -6.58
CA HIS A 57 -4.92 -9.53 -7.66
C HIS A 57 -4.50 -11.01 -7.48
N SER A 58 -4.44 -11.80 -8.55
CA SER A 58 -4.15 -13.25 -8.49
C SER A 58 -2.80 -13.58 -7.84
N GLU A 59 -1.79 -12.74 -8.10
CA GLU A 59 -0.46 -12.83 -7.47
C GLU A 59 -0.39 -12.30 -6.04
N PHE A 60 -1.45 -11.65 -5.54
CA PHE A 60 -1.51 -11.13 -4.19
C PHE A 60 -2.03 -12.20 -3.23
N THR A 61 -1.19 -13.21 -2.95
CA THR A 61 -1.56 -14.39 -2.17
C THR A 61 -1.45 -14.21 -0.66
N ASP A 62 -0.63 -13.26 -0.21
CA ASP A 62 -0.39 -12.95 1.20
C ASP A 62 0.06 -11.49 1.37
N LEU A 63 0.21 -11.05 2.62
CA LEU A 63 0.68 -9.71 2.98
C LEU A 63 2.21 -9.66 3.22
N SER A 64 3.01 -10.53 2.61
CA SER A 64 4.45 -10.62 2.86
C SER A 64 5.22 -9.34 2.51
N PHE A 65 4.69 -8.47 1.65
CA PHE A 65 5.29 -7.15 1.41
C PHE A 65 5.17 -6.19 2.60
N LEU A 66 4.35 -6.51 3.61
CA LEU A 66 4.28 -5.83 4.91
C LEU A 66 4.92 -6.68 6.02
N SER A 67 5.86 -7.59 5.70
CA SER A 67 6.40 -8.54 6.68
C SER A 67 7.07 -7.91 7.90
N SER A 68 7.52 -6.65 7.81
CA SER A 68 8.13 -5.92 8.93
C SER A 68 7.18 -4.93 9.61
N LEU A 69 5.91 -4.85 9.18
CA LEU A 69 4.95 -3.93 9.77
C LEU A 69 4.64 -4.40 11.20
N GLU A 70 4.89 -3.51 12.16
CA GLU A 70 4.75 -3.79 13.60
C GLU A 70 3.55 -3.01 14.18
N VAL A 71 3.35 -1.75 13.76
CA VAL A 71 2.33 -0.87 14.36
C VAL A 71 1.56 -0.07 13.30
N VAL A 72 0.23 -0.03 13.45
CA VAL A 72 -0.65 0.95 12.79
C VAL A 72 -1.27 1.80 13.90
N HIS A 73 -0.93 3.09 13.93
CA HIS A 73 -1.28 3.96 15.06
C HIS A 73 -2.73 4.44 15.04
N GLY A 74 -3.37 4.53 13.87
CA GLY A 74 -4.77 4.93 13.76
C GLY A 74 -5.06 6.37 14.20
N ARG A 75 -4.14 7.32 13.98
CA ARG A 75 -4.40 8.75 14.25
C ARG A 75 -5.53 9.31 13.37
N THR A 76 -5.76 8.66 12.23
CA THR A 76 -6.82 8.87 11.26
C THR A 76 -7.53 7.54 11.02
N MET A 77 -8.79 7.59 10.60
CA MET A 77 -9.62 6.41 10.33
C MET A 77 -10.21 6.48 8.92
N ALA A 78 -10.36 5.33 8.28
CA ALA A 78 -11.08 5.24 7.03
C ALA A 78 -12.56 5.56 7.27
N ASP A 79 -13.10 6.55 6.55
CA ASP A 79 -14.54 6.78 6.52
C ASP A 79 -15.17 5.68 5.66
N THR A 80 -15.95 4.81 6.30
CA THR A 80 -16.68 3.74 5.62
C THR A 80 -18.11 4.21 5.45
N MET A 81 -18.38 4.91 4.35
CA MET A 81 -19.74 5.24 3.91
C MET A 81 -20.52 3.96 3.58
#